data_AF-A0A9P0NZV5-F1
#
_entry.id   AF-A0A9P0NZV5-F1
#
_cell.length_a   1.000
_cell.length_b   1.000
_cell.length_c   1.000
_cell.angle_alpha   90.00
_cell.angle_beta   90.00
_cell.angle_gamma   90.00
#
_symmetry.space_group_name_H-M   'P 1'
#
loop_
_entity.id
_entity.type
_entity.pdbx_description
1 polymer ?
#
loop_
_entity_poly.entity_id
_entity_poly.type
_entity_poly.pdbx_seq_one_letter_code
_entity_poly.pdbx_strand_id
1 'polypeptide(L)'
;MIFSLLRKRSTFSKIFKIDLQQKQFVRMEKSGLSPLDPSSFARPELVVVTNIFINLNVNFHTKVLAGYVTLDVNKTDDSAKELVLDTLKLNISSIYDAENEEKLEYKIGEEIPEYGSKLTIQLPDKESNSYKIGIKYDTDPSASGLQWLQPRATAGKKHPFMFTHFEPTHARSVIPCQDTPAVKTKYSATVSLGMFQIYRFKIQQQQHPVLPNITDVLLFLRDAL
;
A
#
# COMPACT_ATOMS: atom_id res chain seq x y z
N MET A 1 -61.68 -53.30 -7.91
CA MET A 1 -61.70 -52.02 -8.64
C MET A 1 -60.94 -50.99 -7.81
N ILE A 2 -59.74 -50.61 -8.28
CA ILE A 2 -58.99 -49.34 -8.09
C ILE A 2 -58.59 -48.85 -6.67
N PHE A 3 -57.35 -48.32 -6.62
CA PHE A 3 -56.68 -47.41 -5.66
C PHE A 3 -55.58 -48.06 -4.83
N SER A 4 -54.32 -48.15 -5.29
CA SER A 4 -53.29 -47.13 -5.63
C SER A 4 -52.54 -46.53 -4.43
N LEU A 5 -51.20 -46.61 -4.53
CA LEU A 5 -50.13 -45.87 -3.84
C LEU A 5 -49.82 -46.22 -2.36
N LEU A 6 -48.61 -46.72 -2.02
CA LEU A 6 -47.30 -46.01 -1.91
C LEU A 6 -47.40 -44.81 -0.93
N ARG A 7 -46.52 -44.58 0.05
CA ARG A 7 -45.11 -44.93 0.23
C ARG A 7 -44.71 -44.68 1.70
N LYS A 8 -43.83 -45.55 2.18
CA LYS A 8 -43.00 -45.58 3.41
C LYS A 8 -42.83 -44.28 4.22
N ARG A 9 -43.11 -44.39 5.53
CA ARG A 9 -42.54 -43.59 6.63
C ARG A 9 -41.05 -43.94 6.81
N SER A 10 -40.16 -42.94 6.88
CA SER A 10 -38.83 -43.12 7.49
C SER A 10 -38.14 -41.78 7.84
N THR A 11 -37.70 -41.69 9.11
CA THR A 11 -36.65 -40.83 9.68
C THR A 11 -36.87 -39.31 9.80
N PHE A 12 -37.50 -38.90 10.91
CA PHE A 12 -37.62 -37.51 11.38
C PHE A 12 -36.49 -37.11 12.37
N SER A 13 -35.23 -37.44 12.09
CA SER A 13 -34.10 -37.16 13.02
C SER A 13 -32.81 -36.66 12.35
N LYS A 14 -32.86 -36.18 11.10
CA LYS A 14 -31.65 -35.70 10.39
C LYS A 14 -31.61 -34.22 10.01
N ILE A 15 -32.65 -33.44 10.30
CA ILE A 15 -32.73 -32.03 9.85
C ILE A 15 -32.15 -31.04 10.87
N PHE A 16 -31.95 -31.42 12.13
CA PHE A 16 -31.35 -30.53 13.16
C PHE A 16 -29.82 -30.58 13.27
N LYS A 17 -29.12 -31.16 12.27
CA LYS A 17 -27.64 -31.20 12.22
C LYS A 17 -27.01 -30.34 11.11
N ILE A 18 -27.83 -29.67 10.30
CA ILE A 18 -27.32 -28.92 9.13
C ILE A 18 -26.94 -27.47 9.51
N ASP A 19 -27.43 -26.94 10.63
CA ASP A 19 -27.18 -25.54 11.00
C ASP A 19 -25.94 -25.32 11.92
N LEU A 20 -25.21 -26.39 12.24
CA LEU A 20 -23.89 -26.27 12.90
C LEU A 20 -22.73 -26.11 11.92
N GLN A 21 -22.97 -26.24 10.60
CA GLN A 21 -21.93 -26.07 9.58
C GLN A 21 -21.82 -24.64 9.04
N GLN A 22 -22.84 -23.78 9.22
CA GLN A 22 -22.70 -22.34 8.93
C GLN A 22 -22.02 -21.55 10.06
N LYS A 23 -21.84 -22.18 11.23
CA LYS A 23 -20.94 -21.70 12.30
C LYS A 23 -19.46 -22.07 12.06
N GLN A 24 -19.13 -22.50 10.84
CA GLN A 24 -17.90 -22.06 10.17
C GLN A 24 -18.11 -20.63 9.63
N PHE A 25 -18.62 -19.69 10.43
CA PHE A 25 -17.70 -18.67 10.91
C PHE A 25 -16.35 -19.32 11.23
N VAL A 26 -15.52 -19.41 10.18
CA VAL A 26 -14.09 -19.42 10.33
C VAL A 26 -13.82 -18.25 11.27
N ARG A 27 -13.63 -18.58 12.55
CA ARG A 27 -12.68 -17.86 13.38
C ARG A 27 -11.43 -17.82 12.53
N MET A 28 -11.29 -16.78 11.72
CA MET A 28 -9.98 -16.22 11.49
C MET A 28 -9.51 -15.95 12.90
N GLU A 29 -8.74 -16.88 13.47
CA GLU A 29 -7.71 -16.48 14.40
C GLU A 29 -7.06 -15.29 13.71
N LYS A 30 -7.27 -14.13 14.29
CA LYS A 30 -6.83 -12.84 13.78
C LYS A 30 -5.31 -12.82 13.98
N SER A 31 -4.59 -13.73 13.32
CA SER A 31 -3.15 -13.61 13.18
C SER A 31 -2.96 -12.35 12.36
N GLY A 32 -2.38 -11.34 12.99
CA GLY A 32 -2.02 -10.11 12.32
C GLY A 32 -1.31 -10.37 10.99
N LEU A 33 -1.35 -9.39 10.08
CA LEU A 33 -0.67 -9.51 8.78
C LEU A 33 0.83 -9.82 8.92
N SER A 34 1.46 -9.37 10.01
CA SER A 34 2.81 -9.75 10.42
C SER A 34 2.88 -9.95 11.95
N PRO A 35 3.96 -10.57 12.47
CA PRO A 35 4.14 -10.77 13.91
C PRO A 35 4.28 -9.47 14.72
N LEU A 36 4.87 -8.43 14.13
CA LEU A 36 5.16 -7.17 14.84
C LEU A 36 4.05 -6.13 14.68
N ASP A 37 3.36 -6.12 13.54
CA ASP A 37 2.25 -5.23 13.29
C ASP A 37 1.10 -5.97 12.59
N PRO A 38 -0.06 -6.13 13.25
CA PRO A 38 -1.18 -6.83 12.64
C PRO A 38 -1.80 -6.10 11.45
N SER A 39 -1.44 -4.85 11.18
CA SER A 39 -1.98 -4.01 10.10
C SER A 39 -1.03 -3.82 8.93
N SER A 40 0.18 -4.41 8.98
CA SER A 40 1.17 -4.34 7.91
C SER A 40 1.74 -5.72 7.60
N PHE A 41 2.00 -5.99 6.32
CA PHE A 41 2.70 -7.18 5.87
C PHE A 41 4.22 -7.10 6.08
N ALA A 42 4.75 -5.90 6.36
CA ALA A 42 6.17 -5.64 6.46
C ALA A 42 6.86 -6.51 7.52
N ARG A 43 8.12 -6.86 7.26
CA ARG A 43 8.97 -7.67 8.14
C ARG A 43 10.29 -6.95 8.46
N PRO A 44 10.25 -5.80 9.16
CA PRO A 44 11.45 -5.00 9.43
C PRO A 44 12.51 -5.72 10.29
N GLU A 45 12.11 -6.74 11.05
CA GLU A 45 13.02 -7.63 11.76
C GLU A 45 13.85 -8.53 10.84
N LEU A 46 13.44 -8.68 9.58
CA LEU A 46 14.19 -9.43 8.56
C LEU A 46 14.90 -8.48 7.59
N VAL A 47 14.16 -7.52 7.02
CA VAL A 47 14.66 -6.56 6.04
C VAL A 47 13.97 -5.22 6.24
N VAL A 48 14.76 -4.15 6.37
CA VAL A 48 14.27 -2.80 6.71
C VAL A 48 14.60 -1.79 5.62
N VAL A 49 13.64 -0.91 5.31
CA VAL A 49 13.84 0.25 4.44
C VAL A 49 14.34 1.44 5.28
N THR A 50 15.49 1.99 4.90
CA THR A 50 16.18 3.05 5.66
C THR A 50 16.03 4.44 5.02
N ASN A 51 15.96 4.51 3.69
CA ASN A 51 15.63 5.72 2.95
C ASN A 51 14.65 5.45 1.79
N ILE A 52 13.83 6.45 1.46
CA ILE A 52 12.96 6.46 0.29
C ILE A 52 13.23 7.72 -0.52
N PHE A 53 13.62 7.56 -1.78
CA PHE A 53 13.56 8.63 -2.77
C PHE A 53 12.29 8.45 -3.61
N ILE A 54 11.47 9.50 -3.71
CA ILE A 54 10.20 9.49 -4.42
C ILE A 54 10.32 10.40 -5.64
N ASN A 55 9.97 9.91 -6.82
CA ASN A 55 9.89 10.72 -8.04
C ASN A 55 8.58 10.47 -8.76
N LEU A 56 7.63 11.39 -8.65
CA LEU A 56 6.28 11.22 -9.16
C LEU A 56 5.84 12.40 -10.04
N ASN A 57 5.06 12.10 -11.07
CA ASN A 57 4.34 13.07 -11.88
C ASN A 57 2.86 13.05 -11.51
N VAL A 58 2.28 14.23 -11.28
CA VAL A 58 0.87 14.39 -10.92
C VAL A 58 0.04 14.64 -12.17
N ASN A 59 -0.96 13.80 -12.40
CA ASN A 59 -1.96 14.01 -13.44
C ASN A 59 -3.34 14.29 -12.84
N PHE A 60 -3.75 15.55 -12.83
CA PHE A 60 -5.06 15.98 -12.32
C PHE A 60 -6.25 15.54 -13.19
N HIS A 61 -6.01 15.22 -14.46
CA HIS A 61 -7.08 14.76 -15.35
C HIS A 61 -7.43 13.30 -15.06
N THR A 62 -6.43 12.44 -14.99
CA THR A 62 -6.61 11.01 -14.69
C THR A 62 -6.67 10.71 -13.20
N LYS A 63 -6.29 11.67 -12.34
CA LYS A 63 -6.16 11.51 -10.88
C LYS A 63 -5.15 10.43 -10.50
N VAL A 64 -4.01 10.43 -11.19
CA VAL A 64 -2.95 9.44 -11.02
C VAL A 64 -1.64 10.14 -10.69
N LEU A 65 -0.87 9.56 -9.77
CA LEU A 65 0.55 9.81 -9.62
C LEU A 65 1.32 8.68 -10.32
N ALA A 66 2.28 9.02 -11.17
CA ALA A 66 3.06 8.02 -11.91
C ALA A 66 4.55 8.36 -11.87
N GLY A 67 5.39 7.34 -11.71
CA GLY A 67 6.84 7.53 -11.68
C GLY A 67 7.53 6.35 -11.01
N TYR A 68 8.43 6.64 -10.07
CA TYR A 68 9.16 5.61 -9.35
C TYR A 68 9.51 6.00 -7.92
N VAL A 69 9.83 4.99 -7.13
CA VAL A 69 10.57 5.14 -5.88
C VAL A 69 11.88 4.39 -5.95
N THR A 70 12.86 4.87 -5.19
CA THR A 70 14.11 4.15 -4.92
C THR A 70 14.24 3.97 -3.42
N LEU A 71 14.39 2.72 -2.99
CA LEU A 71 14.47 2.32 -1.59
C LEU A 71 15.91 1.94 -1.26
N ASP A 72 16.48 2.51 -0.20
CA ASP A 72 17.69 1.98 0.41
C ASP A 72 17.28 0.95 1.47
N VAL A 73 17.77 -0.28 1.33
CA VAL A 73 17.26 -1.46 2.04
C VAL A 73 18.41 -2.20 2.70
N ASN A 74 18.25 -2.58 3.96
CA ASN A 74 19.25 -3.36 4.69
C ASN A 74 18.63 -4.65 5.24
N LYS A 75 19.38 -5.75 5.17
CA LYS A 75 19.05 -6.97 5.93
C LYS A 75 19.32 -6.73 7.41
N THR A 76 18.33 -7.08 8.24
CA THR A 76 18.47 -7.19 9.69
C THR A 76 18.78 -8.63 10.08
N ASP A 77 18.35 -9.59 9.24
CA ASP A 77 18.67 -11.02 9.34
C ASP A 77 19.42 -11.45 8.07
N ASP A 78 20.64 -11.98 8.24
CA ASP A 78 21.51 -12.41 7.13
C ASP A 78 20.88 -13.54 6.28
N SER A 79 19.98 -14.33 6.87
CA SER A 79 19.27 -15.40 6.17
C SER A 79 18.09 -14.90 5.33
N ALA A 80 17.69 -13.63 5.48
CA ALA A 80 16.58 -13.05 4.75
C ALA A 80 16.89 -12.97 3.24
N LYS A 81 15.92 -13.37 2.42
CA LYS A 81 16.03 -13.39 0.95
C LYS A 81 15.06 -12.45 0.26
N GLU A 82 14.12 -11.88 1.00
CA GLU A 82 13.04 -11.09 0.43
C GLU A 82 12.76 -9.82 1.24
N LEU A 83 12.49 -8.74 0.52
CA LEU A 83 11.87 -7.53 1.07
C LEU A 83 10.35 -7.66 0.95
N VAL A 84 9.63 -7.32 2.01
CA VAL A 84 8.16 -7.28 2.02
C VAL A 84 7.69 -5.84 2.24
N LEU A 85 6.84 -5.37 1.32
CA LEU A 85 6.21 -4.05 1.33
C LEU A 85 4.68 -4.18 1.32
N ASP A 86 4.02 -3.16 1.87
CA ASP A 86 2.59 -2.94 1.77
C ASP A 86 2.27 -2.17 0.48
N THR A 87 1.21 -2.59 -0.22
CA THR A 87 0.67 -1.89 -1.39
C THR A 87 -0.85 -1.93 -1.37
N LEU A 88 -1.53 -0.90 -1.87
CA LEU A 88 -2.97 -0.92 -2.07
C LEU A 88 -3.30 -0.34 -3.44
N LYS A 89 -3.69 -1.21 -4.38
CA LYS A 89 -4.04 -0.84 -5.76
C LYS A 89 -2.97 0.01 -6.46
N LEU A 90 -1.70 -0.33 -6.25
CA LEU A 90 -0.60 0.23 -7.04
C LEU A 90 -0.39 -0.62 -8.28
N ASN A 91 -0.31 0.04 -9.44
CA ASN A 91 0.04 -0.63 -10.69
C ASN A 91 1.57 -0.68 -10.83
N ILE A 92 2.18 -1.81 -10.45
CA ILE A 92 3.64 -1.99 -10.50
C ILE A 92 4.07 -2.44 -11.90
N SER A 93 4.85 -1.60 -12.58
CA SER A 93 5.34 -1.87 -13.95
C SER A 93 6.70 -2.58 -13.98
N SER A 94 7.61 -2.26 -13.05
CA SER A 94 8.90 -2.94 -12.93
C SER A 94 9.53 -2.74 -11.56
N ILE A 95 10.26 -3.75 -11.09
CA ILE A 95 11.14 -3.66 -9.93
C ILE A 95 12.55 -4.08 -10.37
N TYR A 96 13.57 -3.34 -9.95
CA TYR A 96 14.94 -3.51 -10.38
C TYR A 96 15.95 -3.14 -9.28
N ASP A 97 17.16 -3.69 -9.34
CA ASP A 97 18.29 -3.21 -8.55
C ASP A 97 18.76 -1.88 -9.18
N ALA A 98 18.73 -0.81 -8.40
CA ALA A 98 19.03 0.53 -8.88
C ALA A 98 20.55 0.81 -8.96
N GLU A 99 21.41 -0.12 -8.56
CA GLU A 99 22.86 -0.02 -8.75
C GLU A 99 23.30 -0.43 -10.16
N ASN A 100 22.64 -1.44 -10.74
CA ASN A 100 23.01 -2.03 -12.03
C ASN A 100 21.84 -2.12 -13.05
N GLU A 101 20.65 -1.67 -12.67
CA GLU A 101 19.40 -1.70 -13.46
C GLU A 101 18.86 -3.10 -13.79
N GLU A 102 19.34 -4.15 -13.13
CA GLU A 102 18.86 -5.52 -13.36
C GLU A 102 17.46 -5.73 -12.78
N LYS A 103 16.60 -6.41 -13.54
CA LYS A 103 15.23 -6.70 -13.13
C LYS A 103 15.21 -7.68 -11.95
N LEU A 104 14.41 -7.38 -10.94
CA LEU A 104 14.19 -8.25 -9.79
C LEU A 104 12.89 -9.03 -9.92
N GLU A 105 12.90 -10.26 -9.40
CA GLU A 105 11.68 -11.06 -9.26
C GLU A 105 10.83 -10.53 -8.10
N TYR A 106 9.53 -10.45 -8.33
CA TYR A 106 8.58 -10.04 -7.30
C TYR A 106 7.24 -10.74 -7.46
N LYS A 107 6.48 -10.77 -6.38
CA LYS A 107 5.12 -11.31 -6.33
C LYS A 107 4.22 -10.35 -5.58
N ILE A 108 3.05 -10.07 -6.15
CA ILE A 108 1.95 -9.38 -5.46
C ILE A 108 0.98 -10.47 -5.00
N GLY A 109 0.73 -10.52 -3.68
CA GLY A 109 -0.22 -11.44 -3.07
C GLY A 109 -1.68 -11.09 -3.37
N GLU A 110 -2.59 -11.91 -2.87
CA GLU A 110 -4.02 -11.59 -2.88
C GLU A 110 -4.30 -10.32 -2.08
N GLU A 111 -5.21 -9.48 -2.59
CA GLU A 111 -5.65 -8.28 -1.88
C GLU A 111 -6.52 -8.66 -0.68
N ILE A 112 -6.12 -8.19 0.50
CA ILE A 112 -6.93 -8.26 1.72
C ILE A 112 -7.71 -6.94 1.82
N PRO A 113 -9.05 -6.98 2.00
CA PRO A 113 -9.86 -5.78 2.14
C PRO A 113 -9.27 -4.82 3.19
N GLU A 114 -9.27 -3.53 2.87
CA GLU A 114 -8.75 -2.41 3.69
C GLU A 114 -7.22 -2.38 3.87
N TYR A 115 -6.54 -3.54 3.82
CA TYR A 115 -5.09 -3.64 4.04
C TYR A 115 -4.26 -3.67 2.76
N GLY A 116 -4.87 -4.03 1.63
CA GLY A 116 -4.19 -4.13 0.34
C GLY A 116 -3.47 -5.47 0.14
N SER A 117 -2.43 -5.44 -0.68
CA SER A 117 -1.68 -6.63 -1.11
C SER A 117 -0.24 -6.60 -0.59
N LYS A 118 0.25 -7.78 -0.22
CA LYS A 118 1.65 -8.00 0.11
C LYS A 118 2.50 -7.99 -1.17
N LEU A 119 3.46 -7.07 -1.27
CA LEU A 119 4.47 -7.05 -2.32
C LEU A 119 5.76 -7.68 -1.78
N THR A 120 6.12 -8.84 -2.33
CA THR A 120 7.35 -9.56 -1.99
C THR A 120 8.37 -9.41 -3.11
N ILE A 121 9.56 -8.91 -2.81
CA ILE A 121 10.66 -8.67 -3.77
C ILE A 121 11.84 -9.56 -3.39
N GLN A 122 12.34 -10.37 -4.33
CA GLN A 122 13.53 -11.19 -4.10
C GLN A 122 14.78 -10.29 -4.11
N LEU A 123 15.59 -10.40 -3.07
CA LEU A 123 16.86 -9.69 -2.97
C LEU A 123 17.92 -10.42 -3.83
N PRO A 124 18.74 -9.69 -4.59
CA PRO A 124 19.91 -10.26 -5.26
C PRO A 124 20.80 -11.05 -4.31
N ASP A 125 21.35 -12.16 -4.78
CA ASP A 125 22.38 -12.89 -4.03
C ASP A 125 23.71 -12.14 -4.17
N LYS A 126 24.06 -11.35 -3.15
CA LYS A 126 25.33 -10.62 -3.06
C LYS A 126 25.85 -10.64 -1.63
N GLU A 127 27.18 -10.52 -1.48
CA GLU A 127 27.85 -10.51 -0.17
C GLU A 127 27.42 -9.33 0.72
N SER A 128 26.89 -8.25 0.11
CA SER A 128 26.41 -7.08 0.83
C SER A 128 25.02 -7.30 1.44
N ASN A 129 24.84 -6.81 2.66
CA ASN A 129 23.55 -6.72 3.34
C ASN A 129 22.74 -5.46 2.98
N SER A 130 23.28 -4.60 2.11
CA SER A 130 22.65 -3.35 1.67
C SER A 130 22.28 -3.40 0.19
N TYR A 131 21.11 -2.90 -0.14
CA TYR A 131 20.49 -2.96 -1.46
C TYR A 131 19.86 -1.61 -1.81
N LYS A 132 19.81 -1.28 -3.10
CA LYS A 132 19.05 -0.13 -3.59
C LYS A 132 18.02 -0.63 -4.60
N ILE A 133 16.74 -0.52 -4.27
CA ILE A 133 15.66 -1.13 -5.05
C ILE A 133 14.82 -0.03 -5.71
N GLY A 134 14.76 -0.05 -7.04
CA GLY A 134 13.89 0.82 -7.83
C GLY A 134 12.54 0.16 -8.10
N ILE A 135 11.44 0.91 -7.95
CA ILE A 135 10.08 0.44 -8.23
C ILE A 135 9.39 1.50 -9.10
N LYS A 136 9.05 1.16 -10.35
CA LYS A 136 8.25 1.99 -11.25
C LYS A 136 6.78 1.62 -11.14
N TYR A 137 5.92 2.61 -10.89
CA TYR A 137 4.51 2.38 -10.66
C TYR A 137 3.65 3.61 -10.95
N ASP A 138 2.34 3.39 -10.96
CA ASP A 138 1.33 4.43 -10.88
C ASP A 138 0.25 4.08 -9.84
N THR A 139 -0.38 5.11 -9.29
CA THR A 139 -1.46 4.99 -8.31
C THR A 139 -2.80 4.78 -9.02
N ASP A 140 -3.69 3.99 -8.42
CA ASP A 140 -5.08 3.95 -8.87
C ASP A 140 -5.82 5.29 -8.61
N PRO A 141 -6.75 5.72 -9.50
CA PRO A 141 -7.57 6.93 -9.26
C PRO A 141 -8.40 6.90 -7.96
N SER A 142 -8.61 5.71 -7.39
CA SER A 142 -9.27 5.47 -6.10
C SER A 142 -8.29 5.34 -4.92
N ALA A 143 -7.01 5.65 -5.11
CA ALA A 143 -6.00 5.63 -4.05
C ALA A 143 -6.49 6.36 -2.80
N SER A 144 -6.69 5.61 -1.71
CA SER A 144 -7.31 6.10 -0.48
C SER A 144 -6.52 7.22 0.19
N GLY A 145 -5.20 7.25 -0.02
CA GLY A 145 -4.30 8.25 0.52
C GLY A 145 -4.28 9.56 -0.26
N LEU A 146 -5.03 9.68 -1.37
CA LEU A 146 -5.09 10.88 -2.21
C LEU A 146 -6.49 11.49 -2.20
N GLN A 147 -6.54 12.81 -2.03
CA GLN A 147 -7.76 13.59 -2.18
C GLN A 147 -7.62 14.61 -3.29
N TRP A 148 -8.51 14.53 -4.27
CA TRP A 148 -8.49 15.34 -5.49
C TRP A 148 -9.65 16.33 -5.49
N LEU A 149 -9.34 17.63 -5.48
CA LEU A 149 -10.31 18.71 -5.52
C LEU A 149 -10.37 19.35 -6.91
N GLN A 150 -11.58 19.48 -7.45
CA GLN A 150 -11.85 20.30 -8.62
C GLN A 150 -11.66 21.79 -8.28
N PRO A 151 -11.37 22.66 -9.28
CA PRO A 151 -11.23 24.10 -9.07
C PRO A 151 -12.33 24.72 -8.21
N ARG A 152 -13.61 24.41 -8.49
CA ARG A 152 -14.75 24.95 -7.74
C ARG A 152 -14.75 24.61 -6.24
N ALA A 153 -14.07 23.55 -5.83
CA ALA A 153 -13.97 23.12 -4.44
C ALA A 153 -12.79 23.77 -3.70
N THR A 154 -11.88 24.47 -4.40
CA THR A 154 -10.75 25.17 -3.78
C THR A 154 -11.13 26.59 -3.37
N ALA A 155 -10.38 27.23 -2.46
CA ALA A 155 -10.65 28.60 -2.06
C ALA A 155 -10.53 29.59 -3.23
N GLY A 156 -9.50 29.41 -4.08
CA GLY A 156 -9.23 30.28 -5.22
C GLY A 156 -10.11 30.03 -6.45
N LYS A 157 -10.90 28.96 -6.49
CA LYS A 157 -11.85 28.59 -7.57
C LYS A 157 -11.27 28.38 -8.98
N LYS A 158 -9.99 28.70 -9.21
CA LYS A 158 -9.34 28.70 -10.52
C LYS A 158 -8.58 27.40 -10.83
N HIS A 159 -8.09 26.72 -9.80
CA HIS A 159 -7.09 25.66 -9.96
C HIS A 159 -7.48 24.42 -9.16
N PRO A 160 -7.23 23.21 -9.70
CA PRO A 160 -7.42 21.97 -8.95
C PRO A 160 -6.38 21.88 -7.83
N PHE A 161 -6.67 21.04 -6.85
CA PHE A 161 -5.80 20.84 -5.70
C PHE A 161 -5.76 19.37 -5.32
N MET A 162 -4.62 18.90 -4.82
CA MET A 162 -4.46 17.54 -4.31
C MET A 162 -3.69 17.58 -3.00
N PHE A 163 -4.10 16.75 -2.05
CA PHE A 163 -3.37 16.53 -0.82
C PHE A 163 -3.41 15.06 -0.44
N THR A 164 -2.46 14.65 0.42
CA THR A 164 -2.42 13.31 0.97
C THR A 164 -2.98 13.24 2.38
N HIS A 165 -3.50 12.07 2.76
CA HIS A 165 -3.75 11.71 4.15
C HIS A 165 -3.41 10.24 4.33
N PHE A 166 -2.36 9.95 5.10
CA PHE A 166 -1.79 8.59 5.19
C PHE A 166 -2.21 7.83 6.43
N GLU A 167 -2.63 8.49 7.51
CA GLU A 167 -3.06 7.78 8.70
C GLU A 167 -4.40 7.05 8.46
N PRO A 168 -4.57 5.81 8.96
CA PRO A 168 -3.58 5.00 9.67
C PRO A 168 -2.63 4.21 8.76
N THR A 169 -3.11 3.78 7.59
CA THR A 169 -2.40 2.83 6.71
C THR A 169 -2.69 3.10 5.23
N HIS A 170 -2.79 4.37 4.85
CA HIS A 170 -3.10 4.79 3.49
C HIS A 170 -1.87 5.19 2.68
N ALA A 171 -0.68 5.25 3.31
CA ALA A 171 0.58 5.49 2.59
C ALA A 171 0.81 4.42 1.51
N ARG A 172 0.49 3.14 1.80
CA ARG A 172 0.58 2.01 0.87
C ARG A 172 -0.25 2.16 -0.41
N SER A 173 -1.24 3.05 -0.43
CA SER A 173 -2.02 3.36 -1.64
C SER A 173 -1.37 4.39 -2.56
N VAL A 174 -0.27 4.98 -2.11
CA VAL A 174 0.45 6.04 -2.83
C VAL A 174 1.91 5.67 -3.05
N ILE A 175 2.53 4.96 -2.09
CA ILE A 175 3.95 4.60 -2.09
C ILE A 175 4.05 3.13 -1.69
N PRO A 176 4.74 2.26 -2.45
CA PRO A 176 5.06 0.92 -1.96
C PRO A 176 6.09 1.03 -0.83
N CYS A 177 5.68 0.77 0.41
CA CYS A 177 6.51 1.02 1.61
C CYS A 177 6.23 0.00 2.73
N GLN A 178 7.03 0.05 3.81
CA GLN A 178 6.71 -0.64 5.07
C GLN A 178 5.74 0.25 5.85
N ASP A 179 4.43 0.09 5.63
CA ASP A 179 3.38 0.98 6.14
C ASP A 179 2.97 0.59 7.57
N THR A 180 3.93 0.73 8.47
CA THR A 180 3.84 0.45 9.90
C THR A 180 4.52 1.56 10.71
N PRO A 181 3.93 2.01 11.83
CA PRO A 181 4.57 3.00 12.70
C PRO A 181 5.85 2.49 13.38
N ALA A 182 6.12 1.18 13.34
CA ALA A 182 7.33 0.58 13.89
C ALA A 182 8.60 0.94 13.09
N VAL A 183 8.46 1.37 11.84
CA VAL A 183 9.57 1.74 10.96
C VAL A 183 9.57 3.25 10.74
N LYS A 184 10.71 3.90 11.01
CA LYS A 184 10.93 5.31 10.67
C LYS A 184 11.99 5.43 9.58
N THR A 185 11.55 5.82 8.40
CA THR A 185 12.38 5.89 7.19
C THR A 185 12.58 7.34 6.77
N LYS A 186 13.82 7.72 6.45
CA LYS A 186 14.06 9.05 5.89
C LYS A 186 13.51 9.10 4.47
N TYR A 187 13.03 10.26 4.02
CA TYR A 187 12.60 10.39 2.65
C TYR A 187 13.00 11.71 2.00
N SER A 188 13.06 11.68 0.67
CA SER A 188 13.17 12.85 -0.18
C SER A 188 12.24 12.65 -1.39
N ALA A 189 11.69 13.75 -1.91
CA ALA A 189 10.70 13.68 -2.98
C ALA A 189 10.94 14.75 -4.04
N THR A 190 10.85 14.33 -5.30
CA THR A 190 10.66 15.20 -6.46
C THR A 190 9.26 14.93 -6.99
N VAL A 191 8.43 15.95 -7.05
CA VAL A 191 7.10 15.82 -7.65
C VAL A 191 6.93 16.85 -8.76
N SER A 192 6.47 16.40 -9.91
CA SER A 192 6.38 17.22 -11.12
C SER A 192 4.93 17.27 -11.61
N LEU A 193 4.59 18.35 -12.30
CA LEU A 193 3.27 18.56 -12.91
C LEU A 193 3.43 18.70 -14.42
N GLY A 194 3.48 17.57 -15.14
CA GLY A 194 3.69 17.57 -16.60
C GLY A 194 4.89 18.40 -17.08
N MET A 195 5.01 18.59 -18.39
CA MET A 195 6.25 19.10 -19.03
C MET A 195 6.53 20.61 -18.83
N PHE A 196 5.82 21.32 -17.96
CA PHE A 196 5.94 22.78 -17.91
C PHE A 196 6.33 23.42 -16.59
N GLN A 197 6.28 22.76 -15.42
CA GLN A 197 6.60 23.45 -14.16
C GLN A 197 7.21 22.51 -13.10
N ILE A 198 8.40 22.88 -12.61
CA ILE A 198 9.05 22.29 -11.44
C ILE A 198 8.54 23.04 -10.21
N TYR A 199 7.84 22.34 -9.32
CA TYR A 199 7.43 22.90 -8.02
C TYR A 199 8.44 22.49 -6.95
N ARG A 200 8.92 23.45 -6.16
CA ARG A 200 9.71 23.18 -4.97
C ARG A 200 8.77 22.97 -3.79
N PHE A 201 8.68 21.74 -3.33
CA PHE A 201 7.92 21.41 -2.13
C PHE A 201 8.74 21.79 -0.90
N LYS A 202 8.13 22.59 -0.02
CA LYS A 202 8.55 22.65 1.36
C LYS A 202 7.71 21.62 2.09
N ILE A 203 8.33 20.51 2.50
CA ILE A 203 7.71 19.61 3.47
C ILE A 203 7.62 20.41 4.77
N GLN A 204 6.45 20.95 5.05
CA GLN A 204 6.18 21.59 6.33
C GLN A 204 5.45 20.56 7.18
N GLN A 205 6.17 19.98 8.15
CA GLN A 205 5.54 19.23 9.22
C GLN A 205 4.62 20.21 9.97
N GLN A 206 3.30 20.04 9.84
CA GLN A 206 2.36 20.65 10.78
C GLN A 206 2.03 19.60 11.83
N GLN A 207 2.45 19.86 13.07
CA GLN A 207 2.08 19.04 14.22
C GLN A 207 0.57 19.14 14.44
N HIS A 208 -0.09 17.99 14.57
CA HIS A 208 -1.50 17.94 14.93
C HIS A 208 -1.68 18.56 16.34
N PRO A 209 -2.57 19.55 16.55
CA PRO A 209 -2.64 20.31 17.80
C PRO A 209 -3.03 19.50 19.03
N VAL A 210 -3.53 18.26 18.84
CA VAL A 210 -3.98 17.37 19.92
C VAL A 210 -3.18 16.05 19.97
N LEU A 211 -2.48 15.67 18.89
CA LEU A 211 -1.74 14.40 18.78
C LEU A 211 -0.35 14.64 18.18
N PRO A 212 0.64 15.04 19.00
CA PRO A 212 1.93 15.54 18.52
C PRO A 212 2.81 14.48 17.82
N ASN A 213 2.37 13.21 17.77
CA ASN A 213 3.14 12.09 17.22
C ASN A 213 2.67 11.65 15.82
N ILE A 214 1.65 12.29 15.25
CA ILE A 214 1.14 11.97 13.91
C ILE A 214 1.54 13.10 12.97
N THR A 215 2.38 12.77 12.00
CA THR A 215 2.74 13.64 10.88
C THR A 215 2.47 12.85 9.62
N ASP A 216 1.88 13.46 8.60
CA ASP A 216 2.20 13.25 7.17
C ASP A 216 1.09 13.83 6.27
N VAL A 217 1.01 15.16 6.22
CA VAL A 217 0.26 15.87 5.18
C VAL A 217 1.25 16.35 4.13
N LEU A 218 1.24 15.73 2.95
CA LEU A 218 1.96 16.21 1.78
C LEU A 218 1.01 17.10 0.97
N LEU A 219 1.23 18.42 1.03
CA LEU A 219 0.39 19.42 0.35
C LEU A 219 0.97 19.76 -1.02
N PHE A 220 0.13 19.66 -2.06
CA PHE A 220 0.49 20.06 -3.42
C PHE A 220 -0.23 21.35 -3.80
N LEU A 221 0.36 22.49 -3.40
CA LEU A 221 -0.16 23.81 -3.74
C LEU A 221 0.27 24.21 -5.15
N ARG A 222 -0.71 24.63 -5.96
CA ARG A 222 -0.47 25.43 -7.16
C ARG A 222 -0.44 26.89 -6.73
N ASP A 223 0.75 27.40 -6.47
CA ASP A 223 0.95 28.85 -6.51
C ASP A 223 1.27 29.21 -7.96
N ALA A 224 0.35 29.94 -8.59
CA ALA A 224 0.66 30.61 -9.84
C ALA A 224 1.57 31.80 -9.50
N LEU A 225 2.75 31.86 -10.10
CA LEU A 225 3.46 33.14 -10.28
C LEU A 225 2.65 34.02 -11.24
#